data_AF-A0A537RYI0-F1
#
_entry.id   AF-A0A537RYI0-F1
#
_cell.length_a   1.000
_cell.length_b   1.000
_cell.length_c   1.000
_cell.angle_alpha   90.00
_cell.angle_beta   90.00
_cell.angle_gamma   90.00
#
_symmetry.space_group_name_H-M   'P 1'
#
loop_
_entity.id
_entity.type
_entity.pdbx_description
1 polymer ?
#
loop_
_entity_poly.entity_id
_entity_poly.type
_entity_poly.pdbx_seq_one_letter_code
_entity_poly.pdbx_strand_id
1 'polypeptide(L)'
;MPTNSPWPPLPFAEWSETCETLHRWTQIVGKIRMVRTPLVNHWWNVTLHVTSRGLTTSPIPDGTRTFSIDFDFIDHRLIIATSDGAMEQLALAPMSVAEFHAQVMARLERLGIRVHIWTTPNEIENAVAFDQDRTHASYDAPWVHRFWQALLQSDRVLKQFRASFIGKVSPVHFFWGSFDLAVTRFSGRTAPPPGGTTPNVAGWVMAEAYSHEV
;
A
#
# COMPACT_ATOMS: atom_id res chain seq x y z
N MET A 1 -14.73 -31.67 -1.02
CA MET A 1 -13.86 -30.58 -1.53
C MET A 1 -14.36 -29.30 -0.90
N PRO A 2 -13.58 -28.56 -0.11
CA PRO A 2 -14.01 -27.25 0.35
C PRO A 2 -14.30 -26.41 -0.89
N THR A 3 -15.49 -25.83 -0.96
CA THR A 3 -15.91 -24.95 -2.06
C THR A 3 -14.95 -23.77 -2.12
N ASN A 4 -14.07 -23.75 -3.13
CA ASN A 4 -13.14 -22.67 -3.38
C ASN A 4 -13.91 -21.48 -3.95
N SER A 5 -14.72 -20.82 -3.10
CA SER A 5 -15.43 -19.59 -3.45
C SER A 5 -14.39 -18.56 -3.86
N PRO A 6 -14.54 -17.88 -5.02
CA PRO A 6 -13.62 -16.82 -5.41
C PRO A 6 -13.62 -15.67 -4.39
N TRP A 7 -14.70 -15.54 -3.61
CA TRP A 7 -14.84 -14.59 -2.51
C TRP A 7 -14.73 -15.34 -1.18
N PRO A 8 -13.55 -15.34 -0.53
CA PRO A 8 -13.41 -15.95 0.78
C PRO A 8 -14.11 -15.11 1.86
N PRO A 9 -14.60 -15.73 2.95
CA PRO A 9 -15.07 -14.97 4.10
C PRO A 9 -13.90 -14.19 4.73
N LEU A 10 -14.14 -12.90 4.98
CA LEU A 10 -13.18 -12.00 5.62
C LEU A 10 -13.87 -11.15 6.72
N PRO A 11 -14.43 -11.80 7.76
CA PRO A 11 -15.07 -11.09 8.87
C PRO A 11 -14.03 -10.28 9.65
N PHE A 12 -14.18 -8.97 9.69
CA PHE A 12 -13.18 -8.05 10.25
C PHE A 12 -12.74 -8.42 11.68
N ALA A 13 -13.69 -8.80 12.54
CA ALA A 13 -13.40 -9.15 13.92
C ALA A 13 -12.44 -10.35 14.09
N GLU A 14 -12.34 -11.25 13.10
CA GLU A 14 -11.48 -12.44 13.21
C GLU A 14 -10.02 -12.15 12.82
N TRP A 15 -9.74 -11.01 12.20
CA TRP A 15 -8.39 -10.68 11.73
C TRP A 15 -7.97 -9.23 11.96
N SER A 16 -8.73 -8.46 12.75
CA SER A 16 -8.54 -7.01 12.92
C SER A 16 -7.12 -6.64 13.36
N GLU A 17 -6.51 -7.39 14.29
CA GLU A 17 -5.13 -7.14 14.73
C GLU A 17 -4.10 -7.34 13.60
N THR A 18 -4.31 -8.36 12.77
CA THR A 18 -3.46 -8.62 11.59
C THR A 18 -3.68 -7.54 10.53
N CYS A 19 -4.93 -7.13 10.30
CA CYS A 19 -5.29 -6.03 9.39
C CYS A 19 -4.60 -4.73 9.81
N GLU A 20 -4.69 -4.38 11.09
CA GLU A 20 -4.08 -3.17 11.64
C GLU A 20 -2.57 -3.20 11.48
N THR A 21 -1.91 -4.30 11.85
CA THR A 21 -0.46 -4.45 11.69
C THR A 21 -0.04 -4.35 10.22
N LEU A 22 -0.72 -5.07 9.32
CA LEU A 22 -0.45 -5.05 7.89
C LEU A 22 -0.69 -3.65 7.28
N HIS A 23 -1.69 -2.91 7.74
CA HIS A 23 -1.94 -1.53 7.33
C HIS A 23 -0.71 -0.66 7.58
N ARG A 24 -0.14 -0.67 8.79
CA ARG A 24 1.08 0.09 9.08
C ARG A 24 2.27 -0.37 8.22
N TRP A 25 2.41 -1.67 7.99
CA TRP A 25 3.47 -2.19 7.11
C TRP A 25 3.33 -1.69 5.67
N THR A 26 2.12 -1.68 5.12
CA THR A 26 1.88 -1.11 3.78
C THR A 26 2.13 0.39 3.75
N GLN A 27 1.88 1.13 4.84
CA GLN A 27 2.24 2.55 4.92
C GLN A 27 3.76 2.77 4.86
N ILE A 28 4.57 1.95 5.54
CA ILE A 28 6.03 2.05 5.49
C ILE A 28 6.51 1.92 4.03
N VAL A 29 6.07 0.88 3.33
CA VAL A 29 6.42 0.64 1.92
C VAL A 29 5.89 1.75 1.01
N GLY A 30 4.65 2.18 1.25
CA GLY A 30 4.01 3.26 0.53
C GLY A 30 4.72 4.61 0.68
N LYS A 31 5.21 4.94 1.88
CA LYS A 31 6.00 6.14 2.13
C LYS A 31 7.37 6.09 1.48
N ILE A 32 8.00 4.92 1.42
CA ILE A 32 9.24 4.74 0.64
C ILE A 32 8.98 5.07 -0.83
N ARG A 33 7.90 4.52 -1.42
CA ARG A 33 7.50 4.87 -2.80
C ARG A 33 7.21 6.36 -2.95
N MET A 34 6.49 6.96 -1.99
CA MET A 34 6.13 8.38 -2.01
C MET A 34 7.35 9.30 -2.08
N VAL A 35 8.37 9.08 -1.23
CA VAL A 35 9.55 9.97 -1.22
C VAL A 35 10.51 9.72 -2.38
N ARG A 36 10.34 8.60 -3.10
CA ARG A 36 11.22 8.17 -4.21
C ARG A 36 10.59 8.33 -5.59
N THR A 37 9.36 8.82 -5.68
CA THR A 37 8.66 9.03 -6.95
C THR A 37 8.23 10.49 -7.09
N PRO A 38 8.26 11.06 -8.32
CA PRO A 38 7.69 12.38 -8.54
C PRO A 38 6.18 12.34 -8.26
N LEU A 39 5.66 13.43 -7.71
CA LEU A 39 4.22 13.61 -7.52
C LEU A 39 3.50 13.45 -8.86
N VAL A 40 2.49 12.58 -8.89
CA VAL A 40 1.51 12.51 -9.98
C VAL A 40 0.18 12.98 -9.42
N ASN A 41 -0.56 13.72 -10.23
CA ASN A 41 -1.83 14.32 -9.85
C ASN A 41 -2.75 13.31 -9.13
N HIS A 42 -3.47 13.79 -8.12
CA HIS A 42 -4.28 12.96 -7.21
C HIS A 42 -3.47 11.91 -6.42
N TRP A 43 -2.18 12.14 -6.21
CA TRP A 43 -1.26 11.23 -5.49
C TRP A 43 -1.16 9.82 -6.08
N TRP A 44 -1.42 9.65 -7.38
CA TRP A 44 -1.36 8.34 -8.04
C TRP A 44 0.03 7.71 -8.08
N ASN A 45 1.09 8.49 -7.84
CA ASN A 45 2.44 7.96 -7.75
C ASN A 45 2.69 7.13 -6.48
N VAL A 46 1.87 7.25 -5.42
CA VAL A 46 2.18 6.64 -4.12
C VAL A 46 1.53 5.28 -3.90
N THR A 47 0.55 4.88 -4.72
CA THR A 47 -0.32 3.72 -4.47
C THR A 47 0.43 2.39 -4.48
N LEU A 48 -0.19 1.28 -4.08
CA LEU A 48 0.29 -0.07 -4.40
C LEU A 48 -0.63 -0.69 -5.46
N HIS A 49 -0.14 -1.71 -6.16
CA HIS A 49 -0.91 -2.42 -7.18
C HIS A 49 -1.04 -3.90 -6.85
N VAL A 50 -2.23 -4.46 -7.04
CA VAL A 50 -2.49 -5.89 -6.85
C VAL A 50 -1.76 -6.70 -7.92
N THR A 51 -1.02 -7.72 -7.49
CA THR A 51 -0.34 -8.70 -8.35
C THR A 51 -0.97 -10.07 -8.19
N SER A 52 -0.49 -11.03 -8.99
CA SER A 52 -0.85 -12.44 -8.86
C SER A 52 -0.34 -13.09 -7.57
N ARG A 53 0.38 -12.37 -6.70
CA ARG A 53 0.93 -12.88 -5.43
C ARG A 53 0.68 -11.96 -4.23
N GLY A 54 0.33 -10.70 -4.44
CA GLY A 54 0.10 -9.74 -3.36
C GLY A 54 0.03 -8.30 -3.84
N LEU A 55 0.93 -7.44 -3.36
CA LEU A 55 0.97 -6.01 -3.67
C LEU A 55 2.37 -5.60 -4.12
N THR A 56 2.46 -4.68 -5.08
CA THR A 56 3.74 -4.14 -5.59
C THR A 56 3.76 -2.62 -5.57
N THR A 57 4.93 -2.05 -5.34
CA THR A 57 5.21 -0.63 -5.60
C THR A 57 5.39 -0.30 -7.08
N SER A 58 5.44 -1.31 -7.97
CA SER A 58 6.03 -1.22 -9.31
C SER A 58 7.48 -0.68 -9.28
N PRO A 59 8.17 -0.56 -10.42
CA PRO A 59 9.53 -0.01 -10.45
C PRO A 59 9.58 1.44 -9.94
N ILE A 60 10.42 1.67 -8.93
CA ILE A 60 10.73 2.95 -8.32
C ILE A 60 12.13 3.41 -8.78
N PRO A 61 12.31 4.66 -9.22
CA PRO A 61 13.63 5.17 -9.64
C PRO A 61 14.69 5.22 -8.52
N ASP A 62 15.93 4.84 -8.87
CA ASP A 62 17.15 5.01 -8.07
C ASP A 62 18.34 5.37 -8.96
N GLY A 63 18.47 6.66 -9.29
CA GLY A 63 19.44 7.13 -10.28
C GLY A 63 19.12 6.56 -11.66
N THR A 64 20.04 5.77 -12.21
CA THR A 64 19.85 5.03 -13.48
C THR A 64 19.28 3.62 -13.28
N ARG A 65 19.10 3.19 -12.03
CA ARG A 65 18.51 1.90 -11.66
C ARG A 65 17.06 2.08 -11.26
N THR A 66 16.37 0.96 -11.10
CA THR A 66 15.08 0.91 -10.41
C THR A 66 15.08 -0.16 -9.33
N PHE A 67 14.21 -0.01 -8.35
CA PHE A 67 13.91 -1.07 -7.39
C PHE A 67 12.39 -1.22 -7.19
N SER A 68 11.93 -2.39 -6.76
CA SER A 68 10.55 -2.60 -6.31
C SER A 68 10.55 -3.12 -4.89
N ILE A 69 9.43 -2.91 -4.18
CA ILE A 69 9.14 -3.54 -2.90
C ILE A 69 7.79 -4.25 -3.05
N ASP A 70 7.82 -5.57 -2.92
CA ASP A 70 6.69 -6.42 -3.25
C ASP A 70 6.29 -7.26 -2.04
N PHE A 71 5.03 -7.16 -1.63
CA PHE A 71 4.43 -8.09 -0.70
C PHE A 71 4.00 -9.35 -1.45
N ASP A 72 4.57 -10.49 -1.08
CA ASP A 72 4.18 -11.82 -1.53
C ASP A 72 3.35 -12.47 -0.41
N PHE A 73 2.03 -12.47 -0.58
CA PHE A 73 1.05 -13.02 0.36
C PHE A 73 0.75 -14.51 0.11
N ILE A 74 1.51 -15.16 -0.79
CA ILE A 74 1.47 -16.61 -0.98
C ILE A 74 2.62 -17.25 -0.21
N ASP A 75 3.85 -16.78 -0.43
CA ASP A 75 5.05 -17.28 0.27
C ASP A 75 5.34 -16.49 1.56
N HIS A 76 4.48 -15.51 1.90
CA HIS A 76 4.57 -14.66 3.09
C HIS A 76 5.96 -14.03 3.26
N ARG A 77 6.35 -13.22 2.26
CA ARG A 77 7.62 -12.47 2.27
C ARG A 77 7.47 -11.09 1.66
N LEU A 78 8.25 -10.13 2.15
CA LEU A 78 8.52 -8.88 1.48
C LEU A 78 9.79 -9.06 0.64
N ILE A 79 9.73 -8.70 -0.63
CA ILE A 79 10.85 -8.79 -1.57
C ILE A 79 11.25 -7.38 -1.96
N ILE A 80 12.53 -7.05 -1.84
CA ILE A 80 13.11 -5.82 -2.39
C ILE A 80 14.06 -6.23 -3.50
N ALA A 81 13.72 -5.91 -4.75
CA ALA A 81 14.48 -6.29 -5.92
C ALA A 81 14.96 -5.06 -6.68
N THR A 82 16.16 -5.14 -7.25
CA THR A 82 16.80 -4.06 -8.01
C THR A 82 16.99 -4.48 -9.47
N SER A 83 17.02 -3.51 -10.38
CA SER A 83 17.14 -3.77 -11.83
C SER A 83 18.51 -4.32 -12.25
N ASP A 84 19.52 -4.26 -11.40
CA ASP A 84 20.84 -4.86 -11.59
C ASP A 84 20.94 -6.28 -10.99
N GLY A 85 19.83 -6.82 -10.49
CA GLY A 85 19.69 -8.23 -10.10
C GLY A 85 19.91 -8.52 -8.62
N ALA A 86 20.27 -7.52 -7.80
CA ALA A 86 20.37 -7.71 -6.35
C ALA A 86 18.96 -7.79 -5.72
N MET A 87 18.85 -8.59 -4.65
CA MET A 87 17.57 -8.85 -3.99
C MET A 87 17.77 -9.09 -2.49
N GLU A 88 16.88 -8.51 -1.69
CA GLU A 88 16.73 -8.78 -0.26
C GLU A 88 15.31 -9.30 0.02
N GLN A 89 15.17 -10.12 1.06
CA GLN A 89 13.87 -10.65 1.48
C GLN A 89 13.68 -10.60 2.99
N LEU A 90 12.44 -10.37 3.41
CA LEU A 90 12.01 -10.38 4.81
C LEU A 90 10.80 -11.31 4.92
N ALA A 91 10.83 -12.27 5.84
CA ALA A 91 9.65 -13.09 6.13
C ALA A 91 8.54 -12.22 6.74
N LEU A 92 7.32 -12.34 6.24
CA LEU A 92 6.13 -11.75 6.83
C LEU A 92 5.60 -12.73 7.88
N ALA A 93 5.90 -12.44 9.14
CA ALA A 93 5.56 -13.25 10.30
C ALA A 93 5.29 -12.30 11.49
N PRO A 94 4.69 -12.77 12.60
CA PRO A 94 4.42 -11.91 13.75
C PRO A 94 5.67 -11.17 14.21
N MET A 95 5.66 -9.84 14.06
CA MET A 95 6.71 -8.92 14.50
C MET A 95 6.12 -7.53 14.65
N SER A 96 6.67 -6.74 15.56
CA SER A 96 6.19 -5.37 15.75
C SER A 96 6.39 -4.49 14.51
N VAL A 97 5.56 -3.45 14.36
CA VAL A 97 5.75 -2.42 13.33
C VAL A 97 7.14 -1.76 13.42
N ALA A 98 7.65 -1.51 14.63
CA ALA A 98 9.00 -0.99 14.86
C ALA A 98 10.10 -1.92 14.33
N GLU A 99 9.94 -3.23 14.55
CA GLU A 99 10.87 -4.23 14.05
C GLU A 99 10.79 -4.34 12.52
N PHE A 100 9.59 -4.41 11.95
CA PHE A 100 9.39 -4.44 10.50
C PHE A 100 10.02 -3.21 9.83
N HIS A 101 9.77 -2.01 10.37
CA HIS A 101 10.38 -0.76 9.90
C HIS A 101 11.92 -0.86 9.90
N ALA A 102 12.52 -1.23 11.03
CA ALA A 102 13.98 -1.36 11.14
C ALA A 102 14.54 -2.39 10.14
N GLN A 103 13.89 -3.55 9.97
CA GLN A 103 14.34 -4.60 9.07
C GLN A 103 14.23 -4.21 7.59
N VAL A 104 13.20 -3.45 7.20
CA VAL A 104 13.04 -2.91 5.84
C VAL A 104 14.12 -1.87 5.55
N MET A 105 14.34 -0.91 6.45
CA MET A 105 15.34 0.14 6.27
C MET A 105 16.76 -0.44 6.17
N ALA A 106 17.09 -1.43 7.00
CA ALA A 106 18.38 -2.12 6.94
C ALA A 106 18.59 -2.89 5.62
N ARG A 107 17.53 -3.44 5.03
CA ARG A 107 17.58 -4.14 3.72
C ARG A 107 17.80 -3.18 2.57
N LEU A 108 17.11 -2.04 2.58
CA LEU A 108 17.33 -0.97 1.62
C LEU A 108 18.78 -0.48 1.68
N GLU A 109 19.33 -0.29 2.88
CA GLU A 109 20.73 0.08 3.05
C GLU A 109 21.71 -0.96 2.48
N ARG A 110 21.47 -2.26 2.69
CA ARG A 110 22.29 -3.34 2.09
C ARG A 110 22.26 -3.35 0.56
N LEU A 111 21.15 -2.91 -0.04
CA LEU A 111 21.02 -2.72 -1.49
C LEU A 111 21.60 -1.37 -1.97
N GLY A 112 22.15 -0.56 -1.06
CA GLY A 112 22.67 0.77 -1.35
C GLY A 112 21.60 1.83 -1.57
N ILE A 113 20.34 1.55 -1.23
CA ILE A 113 19.20 2.45 -1.39
C ILE A 113 19.06 3.27 -0.10
N ARG A 114 19.47 4.54 -0.15
CA ARG A 114 19.28 5.48 0.96
C ARG A 114 17.94 6.20 0.82
N VAL A 115 17.09 6.05 1.82
CA VAL A 115 15.78 6.70 1.89
C VAL A 115 15.50 7.14 3.32
N HIS A 116 14.82 8.27 3.48
CA HIS A 116 14.29 8.74 4.75
C HIS A 116 12.79 8.97 4.59
N ILE A 117 11.99 8.44 5.51
CA ILE A 117 10.54 8.59 5.51
C ILE A 117 10.09 9.22 6.83
N TRP A 118 9.00 10.00 6.77
CA TRP A 118 8.32 10.47 7.97
C TRP A 118 7.60 9.31 8.66
N THR A 119 7.94 9.03 9.93
CA THR A 119 7.54 7.79 10.61
C THR A 119 6.13 7.80 11.19
N THR A 120 5.46 8.95 11.32
CA THR A 120 4.08 8.98 11.83
C THR A 120 3.11 8.44 10.77
N PRO A 121 2.30 7.41 11.05
CA PRO A 121 1.28 6.91 10.13
C PRO A 121 0.30 8.01 9.67
N ASN A 122 -0.05 8.01 8.39
CA ASN A 122 -1.05 8.90 7.81
C ASN A 122 -2.45 8.33 8.05
N GLU A 123 -3.46 9.19 8.18
CA GLU A 123 -4.90 8.84 8.22
C GLU A 123 -5.35 8.00 9.41
N ILE A 124 -4.46 7.78 10.38
CA ILE A 124 -4.74 7.06 11.62
C ILE A 124 -4.73 8.08 12.77
N GLU A 125 -5.84 8.16 13.49
CA GLU A 125 -5.92 9.00 14.70
C GLU A 125 -5.02 8.43 15.81
N ASN A 126 -4.40 9.32 16.60
CA ASN A 126 -3.53 8.95 17.73
C ASN A 126 -2.42 7.95 17.34
N ALA A 127 -1.90 8.09 16.12
CA ALA A 127 -0.94 7.14 15.56
C ALA A 127 0.39 7.12 16.33
N VAL A 128 0.88 5.92 16.62
CA VAL A 128 2.23 5.68 17.13
C VAL A 128 3.20 5.68 15.95
N ALA A 129 4.34 6.36 16.08
CA ALA A 129 5.36 6.38 15.03
C ALA A 129 5.88 4.97 14.73
N PHE A 130 6.13 4.65 13.45
CA PHE A 130 6.49 3.30 13.03
C PHE A 130 7.67 2.73 13.81
N ASP A 131 8.71 3.54 14.03
CA ASP A 131 9.94 3.17 14.73
C ASP A 131 9.77 2.98 16.26
N GLN A 132 8.58 3.27 16.79
CA GLN A 132 8.24 3.16 18.21
C GLN A 132 7.07 2.19 18.46
N ASP A 133 6.30 1.85 17.42
CA ASP A 133 5.10 1.03 17.53
C ASP A 133 5.46 -0.45 17.78
N ARG A 134 5.40 -0.81 19.07
CA ARG A 134 5.58 -2.18 19.58
C ARG A 134 4.25 -2.87 19.90
N THR A 135 3.13 -2.17 19.75
CA THR A 135 1.80 -2.67 20.08
C THR A 135 1.25 -3.53 18.97
N HIS A 136 1.32 -3.05 17.72
CA HIS A 136 0.84 -3.81 16.57
C HIS A 136 1.93 -4.81 16.13
N ALA A 137 1.68 -6.10 16.35
CA ALA A 137 2.64 -7.16 16.08
C ALA A 137 2.02 -8.47 15.53
N SER A 138 0.72 -8.48 15.29
CA SER A 138 -0.01 -9.68 14.86
C SER A 138 0.12 -9.89 13.35
N TYR A 139 0.40 -11.13 12.93
CA TYR A 139 0.38 -11.52 11.52
C TYR A 139 -0.08 -12.97 11.36
N ASP A 140 -1.33 -13.16 10.96
CA ASP A 140 -1.90 -14.46 10.61
C ASP A 140 -1.86 -14.67 9.08
N ALA A 141 -0.97 -15.54 8.63
CA ALA A 141 -0.75 -15.84 7.22
C ALA A 141 -2.03 -16.30 6.48
N PRO A 142 -2.81 -17.29 6.99
CA PRO A 142 -4.11 -17.63 6.43
C PRO A 142 -5.08 -16.44 6.23
N TRP A 143 -5.17 -15.52 7.20
CA TRP A 143 -6.03 -14.34 7.07
C TRP A 143 -5.52 -13.36 6.02
N VAL A 144 -4.22 -13.11 5.96
CA VAL A 144 -3.62 -12.25 4.92
C VAL A 144 -3.81 -12.86 3.53
N HIS A 145 -3.72 -14.18 3.40
CA HIS A 145 -4.01 -14.87 2.15
C HIS A 145 -5.46 -14.67 1.70
N ARG A 146 -6.42 -14.78 2.63
CA ARG A 146 -7.85 -14.51 2.35
C ARG A 146 -8.08 -13.05 1.96
N PHE A 147 -7.45 -12.11 2.65
CA PHE A 147 -7.49 -10.69 2.30
C PHE A 147 -6.98 -10.45 0.88
N TRP A 148 -5.85 -11.04 0.52
CA TRP A 148 -5.30 -10.95 -0.84
C TRP A 148 -6.24 -11.55 -1.89
N GLN A 149 -6.83 -12.72 -1.62
CA GLN A 149 -7.82 -13.32 -2.52
C GLN A 149 -9.03 -12.40 -2.75
N ALA A 150 -9.53 -11.75 -1.69
CA ALA A 150 -10.59 -10.77 -1.79
C ALA A 150 -10.16 -9.53 -2.60
N LEU A 151 -8.97 -8.98 -2.34
CA LEU A 151 -8.39 -7.89 -3.14
C LEU A 151 -8.26 -8.25 -4.61
N LEU A 152 -7.80 -9.47 -4.93
CA LEU A 152 -7.63 -9.95 -6.30
C LEU A 152 -8.97 -9.98 -7.06
N GLN A 153 -10.04 -10.44 -6.41
CA GLN A 153 -11.36 -10.42 -7.04
C GLN A 153 -11.93 -9.00 -7.17
N SER A 154 -11.74 -8.15 -6.15
CA SER A 154 -12.13 -6.74 -6.23
C SER A 154 -11.41 -6.01 -7.35
N ASP A 155 -10.10 -6.19 -7.48
CA ASP A 155 -9.29 -5.64 -8.58
C ASP A 155 -9.80 -6.13 -9.95
N ARG A 156 -10.13 -7.41 -10.10
CA ARG A 156 -10.72 -7.95 -11.34
C ARG A 156 -12.02 -7.25 -11.70
N VAL A 157 -12.94 -7.07 -10.75
CA VAL A 157 -14.22 -6.41 -10.97
C VAL A 157 -14.02 -4.92 -11.27
N LEU A 158 -13.15 -4.23 -10.54
CA LEU A 158 -12.83 -2.83 -10.77
C LEU A 158 -12.16 -2.58 -12.13
N LYS A 159 -11.31 -3.51 -12.59
CA LYS A 159 -10.72 -3.49 -13.94
C LYS A 159 -11.78 -3.64 -15.03
N GLN A 160 -12.77 -4.52 -14.84
CA GLN A 160 -13.90 -4.65 -15.77
C GLN A 160 -14.76 -3.40 -15.77
N PHE A 161 -15.08 -2.87 -14.57
CA PHE A 161 -15.82 -1.64 -14.43
C PHE A 161 -15.11 -0.51 -15.19
N ARG A 162 -13.84 -0.21 -14.90
CA ARG A 162 -13.14 0.92 -15.57
C ARG A 162 -13.03 0.79 -17.09
N ALA A 163 -13.01 -0.41 -17.66
CA ALA A 163 -12.72 -0.63 -19.07
C ALA A 163 -13.75 -0.02 -20.03
N SER A 164 -15.00 0.13 -19.61
CA SER A 164 -16.06 0.73 -20.45
C SER A 164 -16.08 2.26 -20.43
N PHE A 165 -15.24 2.90 -19.60
CA PHE A 165 -15.22 4.35 -19.48
C PHE A 165 -14.17 4.97 -20.40
N ILE A 166 -14.61 5.86 -21.29
CA ILE A 166 -13.78 6.48 -22.33
C ILE A 166 -13.13 7.82 -21.88
N GLY A 167 -13.42 8.28 -20.67
CA GLY A 167 -12.83 9.49 -20.09
C GLY A 167 -11.57 9.20 -19.26
N LYS A 168 -11.06 10.23 -18.55
CA LYS A 168 -9.92 10.07 -17.63
C LYS A 168 -10.32 9.12 -16.48
N VAL A 169 -9.57 8.03 -16.31
CA VAL A 169 -9.81 7.04 -15.26
C VAL A 169 -8.50 6.50 -14.71
N SER A 170 -8.40 6.40 -13.39
CA SER A 170 -7.22 5.86 -12.72
C SER A 170 -7.01 4.38 -13.06
N PRO A 171 -5.80 3.82 -12.94
CA PRO A 171 -5.62 2.40 -12.65
C PRO A 171 -6.40 1.98 -11.38
N VAL A 172 -6.49 0.68 -11.12
CA VAL A 172 -6.90 0.22 -9.78
C VAL A 172 -5.75 0.52 -8.83
N HIS A 173 -6.04 1.28 -7.79
CA HIS A 173 -5.07 1.74 -6.80
C HIS A 173 -5.39 1.17 -5.45
N PHE A 174 -4.38 0.64 -4.76
CA PHE A 174 -4.45 0.38 -3.34
C PHE A 174 -3.82 1.57 -2.60
N PHE A 175 -4.63 2.38 -1.92
CA PHE A 175 -4.17 3.50 -1.11
C PHE A 175 -3.77 2.99 0.27
N TRP A 176 -2.46 2.92 0.53
CA TRP A 176 -1.94 2.42 1.80
C TRP A 176 -2.25 3.33 3.00
N GLY A 177 -2.52 4.62 2.77
CA GLY A 177 -2.88 5.57 3.84
C GLY A 177 -4.17 5.16 4.55
N SER A 178 -5.22 4.99 3.76
CA SER A 178 -6.57 4.58 4.17
C SER A 178 -6.80 3.06 4.20
N PHE A 179 -5.91 2.27 3.58
CA PHE A 179 -6.03 0.83 3.39
C PHE A 179 -7.21 0.41 2.48
N ASP A 180 -7.50 1.20 1.44
CA ASP A 180 -8.59 0.94 0.50
C ASP A 180 -8.12 0.63 -0.93
N LEU A 181 -9.03 0.02 -1.70
CA LEU A 181 -8.86 -0.26 -3.12
C LEU A 181 -9.86 0.59 -3.92
N ALA A 182 -9.36 1.44 -4.82
CA ALA A 182 -10.17 2.41 -5.54
C ALA A 182 -9.90 2.45 -7.05
N VAL A 183 -10.95 2.84 -7.77
CA VAL A 183 -10.90 3.31 -9.16
C VAL A 183 -11.66 4.61 -9.24
N THR A 184 -11.05 5.61 -9.86
CA THR A 184 -11.60 6.96 -9.93
C THR A 184 -11.88 7.33 -11.37
N ARG A 185 -13.12 7.73 -11.71
CA ARG A 185 -13.54 8.16 -13.05
C ARG A 185 -13.88 9.64 -13.02
N PHE A 186 -13.17 10.47 -13.78
CA PHE A 186 -13.31 11.92 -13.64
C PHE A 186 -14.39 12.45 -14.56
N SER A 187 -15.22 13.36 -14.04
CA SER A 187 -16.16 14.14 -14.87
C SER A 187 -15.43 15.18 -15.73
N GLY A 188 -14.21 15.55 -15.33
CA GLY A 188 -13.40 16.61 -15.93
C GLY A 188 -13.58 17.99 -15.28
N ARG A 189 -14.54 18.14 -14.35
CA ARG A 189 -14.76 19.38 -13.59
C ARG A 189 -13.88 19.43 -12.33
N THR A 190 -13.52 20.64 -11.90
CA THR A 190 -12.87 20.87 -10.61
C THR A 190 -13.85 20.66 -9.47
N ALA A 191 -13.42 20.04 -8.38
CA ALA A 191 -14.23 19.89 -7.17
C ALA A 191 -14.04 21.08 -6.22
N PRO A 192 -15.02 21.38 -5.34
CA PRO A 192 -14.83 22.30 -4.23
C PRO A 192 -13.68 21.84 -3.31
N PRO A 193 -13.00 22.77 -2.60
CA PRO A 193 -11.97 22.40 -1.64
C PRO A 193 -12.50 21.43 -0.56
N PRO A 194 -11.69 20.46 -0.10
CA PRO A 194 -12.09 19.55 0.97
C PRO A 194 -12.42 20.31 2.26
N GLY A 195 -13.55 20.01 2.89
CA GLY A 195 -14.02 20.69 4.11
C GLY A 195 -13.53 20.10 5.43
N GLY A 196 -12.79 18.98 5.40
CA GLY A 196 -12.38 18.21 6.59
C GLY A 196 -10.87 18.21 6.84
N THR A 197 -10.49 17.87 8.08
CA THR A 197 -9.09 17.61 8.45
C THR A 197 -8.86 16.11 8.48
N THR A 198 -7.86 15.64 7.73
CA THR A 198 -7.44 14.23 7.76
C THR A 198 -6.28 14.06 8.74
N PRO A 199 -6.33 13.09 9.68
CA PRO A 199 -5.28 12.88 10.66
C PRO A 199 -3.90 12.69 10.02
N ASN A 200 -2.89 13.39 10.54
CA ASN A 200 -1.49 13.29 10.10
C ASN A 200 -1.27 13.53 8.59
N VAL A 201 -2.19 14.23 7.92
CA VAL A 201 -2.10 14.58 6.50
C VAL A 201 -2.27 16.09 6.35
N ALA A 202 -1.33 16.73 5.66
CA ALA A 202 -1.41 18.17 5.43
C ALA A 202 -2.57 18.51 4.49
N GLY A 203 -3.28 19.61 4.74
CA GLY A 203 -4.50 19.95 3.98
C GLY A 203 -4.30 20.07 2.46
N TRP A 204 -3.12 20.50 2.01
CA TRP A 204 -2.80 20.58 0.58
C TRP A 204 -2.71 19.21 -0.09
N VAL A 205 -2.38 18.15 0.66
CA VAL A 205 -2.40 16.76 0.16
C VAL A 205 -3.83 16.39 -0.24
N MET A 206 -4.78 16.66 0.66
CA MET A 206 -6.21 16.40 0.41
C MET A 206 -6.75 17.29 -0.71
N ALA A 207 -6.33 18.55 -0.77
CA ALA A 207 -6.71 19.45 -1.86
C ALA A 207 -6.27 18.94 -3.23
N GLU A 208 -5.06 18.37 -3.33
CA GLU A 208 -4.56 17.76 -4.57
C GLU A 208 -5.28 16.43 -4.88
N ALA A 209 -5.46 15.57 -3.87
CA ALA A 209 -6.13 14.28 -4.00
C ALA A 209 -7.56 14.42 -4.55
N TYR A 210 -8.31 15.40 -4.06
CA TYR A 210 -9.72 15.64 -4.38
C TYR A 210 -9.92 16.92 -5.20
N SER A 211 -8.93 17.32 -6.01
CA SER A 211 -9.00 18.55 -6.83
C SER A 211 -10.06 18.53 -7.93
N HIS A 212 -10.55 17.34 -8.31
CA HIS A 212 -11.49 17.15 -9.41
C HIS A 212 -12.65 16.25 -8.99
N GLU A 213 -13.80 16.44 -9.63
CA GLU A 213 -14.98 15.60 -9.43
C GLU A 213 -14.77 14.20 -10.02
N VAL A 214 -15.23 13.20 -9.26
CA VAL A 214 -15.04 11.77 -9.50
C VAL A 214 -16.35 10.99 -9.48
#